data_AF-A0A5S9MMD8-F1
#
_entry.id   AF-A0A5S9MMD8-F1
#
_cell.length_a   1.000
_cell.length_b   1.000
_cell.length_c   1.000
_cell.angle_alpha   90.00
_cell.angle_beta   90.00
_cell.angle_gamma   90.00
#
_symmetry.space_group_name_H-M   'P 1'
#
loop_
_entity.id
_entity.type
_entity.pdbx_description
1 polymer ?
#
loop_
_entity_poly.entity_id
_entity_poly.type
_entity_poly.pdbx_seq_one_letter_code
_entity_poly.pdbx_strand_id
1 'polypeptide(L)'
;MERLNRSNDRLCIPQIDTETVLEGLNELIRIDKDWVPDAEGTSLYIRPFIISTEPYLGVAPSSTYKLLIILSPVGSYYKEGIHPVKIAVEK
;
A
#
# COMPACT_ATOMS: atom_id res chain seq x y z
N MET A 1 -3.68 5.58 -7.89
CA MET A 1 -2.70 6.31 -7.06
C MET A 1 -3.22 7.63 -6.51
N GLU A 2 -4.30 8.21 -7.06
CA GLU A 2 -4.90 9.47 -6.59
C GLU A 2 -5.07 9.58 -5.06
N ARG A 3 -5.58 8.53 -4.39
CA ARG A 3 -5.74 8.55 -2.93
C ARG A 3 -4.41 8.68 -2.18
N LEU A 4 -3.34 8.05 -2.66
CA LEU A 4 -1.99 8.18 -2.06
C LEU A 4 -1.49 9.61 -2.23
N ASN A 5 -1.68 10.20 -3.41
CA ASN A 5 -1.34 11.59 -3.69
C ASN A 5 -2.12 12.58 -2.80
N ARG A 6 -3.41 12.34 -2.56
CA ARG A 6 -4.20 13.12 -1.59
C ARG A 6 -3.66 12.99 -0.15
N SER A 7 -3.21 11.80 0.25
CA SER A 7 -2.55 11.60 1.55
C SER A 7 -1.21 12.31 1.62
N ASN A 8 -0.43 12.32 0.54
CA ASN A 8 0.85 13.02 0.46
C ASN A 8 0.67 14.53 0.65
N ASP A 9 -0.28 15.13 -0.07
CA ASP A 9 -0.60 16.55 0.05
C ASP A 9 -0.95 16.93 1.50
N ARG A 10 -1.79 16.12 2.15
CA ARG A 10 -2.18 16.33 3.55
C ARG A 10 -1.00 16.27 4.54
N LEU A 11 0.07 15.56 4.19
CA LEU A 11 1.27 15.35 5.01
C LEU A 11 2.48 16.16 4.54
N CYS A 12 2.31 17.11 3.62
CA CYS A 12 3.40 17.88 3.01
C CYS A 12 4.46 16.99 2.32
N ILE A 13 4.07 15.82 1.84
CA ILE A 13 4.92 14.93 1.03
C ILE A 13 4.71 15.30 -0.45
N PRO A 14 5.77 15.31 -1.28
CA PRO A 14 5.63 15.54 -2.72
C PRO A 14 4.64 14.57 -3.38
N GLN A 15 3.96 15.06 -4.42
CA GLN A 15 3.14 14.21 -5.28
C GLN A 15 4.04 13.24 -6.05
N ILE A 16 3.56 12.02 -6.26
CA ILE A 16 4.20 11.03 -7.12
C ILE A 16 3.60 11.11 -8.52
N ASP A 17 4.42 10.84 -9.52
CA ASP A 17 3.95 10.56 -10.87
C ASP A 17 3.25 9.20 -10.88
N THR A 18 1.96 9.18 -11.22
CA THR A 18 1.14 7.98 -11.05
C THR A 18 1.53 6.91 -12.05
N GLU A 19 1.81 7.31 -13.27
CA GLU A 19 2.16 6.48 -14.41
C GLU A 19 3.47 5.74 -14.12
N THR A 20 4.54 6.45 -13.76
CA THR A 20 5.83 5.84 -13.40
C THR A 20 5.71 4.81 -12.27
N VAL A 21 4.90 5.10 -11.24
CA VAL A 21 4.73 4.19 -10.10
C VAL A 21 3.94 2.94 -10.49
N LEU A 22 2.94 3.08 -11.37
CA LEU A 22 2.20 1.94 -11.90
C LEU A 22 3.05 1.07 -12.83
N GLU A 23 3.92 1.67 -13.65
CA GLU A 23 4.89 0.94 -14.46
C GLU A 23 5.83 0.09 -13.58
N GLY A 24 6.44 0.70 -12.57
CA GLY A 24 7.30 -0.01 -11.61
C GLY A 24 6.56 -1.10 -10.84
N LEU A 25 5.29 -0.88 -10.47
CA LEU A 25 4.46 -1.89 -9.82
C LEU A 25 4.19 -3.08 -10.75
N ASN A 26 3.89 -2.83 -12.03
CA ASN A 26 3.66 -3.89 -13.01
C ASN A 26 4.92 -4.75 -13.20
N GLU A 27 6.09 -4.13 -13.26
CA GLU A 27 7.37 -4.86 -13.33
C GLU A 27 7.64 -5.66 -12.05
N LEU A 28 7.37 -5.10 -10.88
CA LEU A 28 7.50 -5.83 -9.61
C LEU A 28 6.60 -7.07 -9.58
N ILE A 29 5.33 -6.93 -9.99
CA ILE A 29 4.39 -8.07 -10.09
C ILE A 29 4.88 -9.10 -11.11
N ARG A 30 5.48 -8.65 -12.23
CA ARG A 30 6.02 -9.56 -13.25
C ARG A 30 7.17 -10.40 -12.71
N ILE A 31 8.05 -9.80 -11.90
CA ILE A 31 9.17 -10.47 -11.24
C ILE A 31 8.65 -11.46 -10.19
N ASP A 32 7.72 -11.02 -9.33
CA ASP A 32 7.19 -11.82 -8.20
C ASP A 32 5.92 -12.61 -8.55
N LYS A 33 5.65 -12.85 -9.84
CA LYS A 33 4.40 -13.49 -10.30
C LYS A 33 4.12 -14.84 -9.64
N ASP A 34 5.16 -15.58 -9.26
CA ASP A 34 5.05 -16.92 -8.66
C ASP A 34 4.54 -16.85 -7.21
N TRP A 35 4.52 -15.67 -6.60
CA TRP A 35 3.89 -15.42 -5.30
C TRP A 35 2.39 -15.16 -5.38
N VAL A 36 1.83 -14.98 -6.58
CA VAL A 36 0.38 -14.81 -6.78
C VAL A 36 -0.31 -16.16 -6.53
N PRO A 37 -1.18 -16.27 -5.52
CA PRO A 37 -1.89 -17.53 -5.26
C PRO A 37 -2.95 -17.78 -6.33
N ASP A 38 -3.19 -19.07 -6.63
CA ASP A 38 -4.07 -19.55 -7.71
C ASP A 38 -5.42 -20.08 -7.22
N ALA A 39 -5.55 -20.35 -5.92
CA ALA A 39 -6.78 -20.85 -5.31
C ALA A 39 -7.91 -19.81 -5.33
N GLU A 40 -9.15 -20.28 -5.44
CA GLU A 40 -10.33 -19.39 -5.47
C GLU A 40 -10.42 -18.51 -4.21
N GLY A 41 -10.72 -17.23 -4.44
CA GLY A 41 -10.85 -16.23 -3.38
C GLY A 41 -9.51 -15.77 -2.77
N THR A 42 -8.37 -16.22 -3.28
CA THR A 42 -7.05 -15.74 -2.86
C THR A 42 -6.58 -14.57 -3.74
N SER A 43 -5.59 -13.81 -3.27
CA SER A 43 -5.05 -12.66 -4.01
C SER A 43 -3.63 -12.32 -3.58
N LEU A 44 -2.93 -11.49 -4.36
CA LEU A 44 -1.69 -10.85 -3.93
C LEU A 44 -1.99 -9.41 -3.48
N TYR A 45 -1.74 -9.12 -2.21
CA TYR A 45 -1.95 -7.80 -1.65
C TYR A 45 -0.76 -6.87 -1.91
N ILE A 46 -1.05 -5.67 -2.42
CA ILE A 46 -0.07 -4.66 -2.82
C ILE A 46 -0.08 -3.53 -1.78
N ARG A 47 1.07 -3.23 -1.18
CA ARG A 47 1.21 -2.18 -0.15
C ARG A 47 2.23 -1.12 -0.59
N PRO A 48 1.79 -0.07 -1.31
CA PRO A 48 2.59 1.12 -1.53
C PRO A 48 2.60 1.99 -0.27
N PHE A 49 3.75 2.55 0.09
CA PHE A 49 3.88 3.49 1.18
C PHE A 49 5.07 4.44 0.99
N ILE A 50 5.00 5.61 1.61
CA ILE A 50 6.05 6.63 1.56
C ILE A 50 6.42 7.02 2.99
N ILE A 51 7.72 7.11 3.25
CA ILE A 51 8.26 7.55 4.55
C ILE A 51 9.33 8.61 4.35
N SER A 52 9.42 9.54 5.30
CA SER A 52 10.58 10.43 5.43
C SER A 52 11.81 9.60 5.80
N THR A 53 12.97 9.95 5.24
CA THR A 53 14.25 9.34 5.56
C THR A 53 15.30 10.33 6.06
N GLU A 54 14.88 11.56 6.35
CA GLU A 54 15.78 12.60 6.79
C GLU A 54 16.11 12.45 8.28
N PRO A 55 17.41 12.46 8.67
CA PRO A 55 17.83 12.38 10.05
C PRO A 55 17.65 13.74 10.75
N TYR A 56 16.41 14.18 10.90
CA TYR A 56 16.05 15.49 11.46
C TYR A 56 15.06 15.33 12.62
N LEU A 57 15.36 15.98 13.75
CA LEU A 57 14.55 15.88 14.97
C LEU A 57 13.44 16.94 15.05
N GLY A 58 13.57 18.04 14.31
CA GLY A 58 12.58 19.11 14.31
C GLY A 58 11.29 18.71 13.58
N VAL A 59 10.20 19.42 13.89
CA VAL A 59 8.92 19.23 13.19
C VAL A 59 8.90 20.10 11.95
N ALA A 60 9.22 19.50 10.80
CA ALA A 60 9.15 20.13 9.49
C ALA A 60 8.85 19.07 8.41
N PRO A 61 8.33 19.47 7.23
CA PRO A 61 8.32 18.60 6.05
C PRO A 61 9.73 18.12 5.73
N SER A 62 9.85 16.89 5.25
CA SER A 62 11.16 16.33 4.98
C SER A 62 11.71 16.75 3.61
N SER A 63 13.02 16.85 3.52
CA SER A 63 13.74 17.02 2.24
C SER A 63 13.97 15.70 1.51
N THR A 64 13.81 14.55 2.19
CA THR A 64 14.08 13.22 1.59
C THR A 64 13.00 12.20 1.96
N TYR A 65 12.52 11.49 0.95
CA TYR A 65 11.50 10.45 1.12
C TYR A 65 11.90 9.18 0.36
N LYS A 66 11.36 8.05 0.82
CA LYS A 66 11.37 6.80 0.06
C LYS A 66 9.95 6.36 -0.21
N LEU A 67 9.63 6.17 -1.49
CA LEU A 67 8.47 5.39 -1.94
C LEU A 67 8.89 3.93 -2.07
N LEU A 68 8.15 3.04 -1.43
CA LEU A 68 8.39 1.61 -1.42
C LEU A 68 7.07 0.88 -1.68
N ILE A 69 7.16 -0.30 -2.30
CA ILE A 69 6.05 -1.21 -2.50
C ILE A 69 6.47 -2.59 -2.02
N ILE A 70 5.64 -3.21 -1.17
CA ILE A 70 5.79 -4.61 -0.77
C ILE A 70 4.55 -5.41 -1.16
N LEU A 71 4.75 -6.70 -1.41
CA LEU A 71 3.73 -7.65 -1.83
C LEU A 71 3.56 -8.74 -0.77
N SER A 72 2.33 -9.26 -0.60
CA SER A 72 2.06 -10.37 0.32
C SER A 72 0.89 -11.22 -0.18
N PRO A 73 1.03 -12.55 -0.30
CA PRO A 73 -0.09 -13.42 -0.66
C PRO A 73 -1.14 -13.45 0.45
N VAL A 74 -2.41 -13.40 0.07
CA VAL A 74 -3.55 -13.35 1.00
C VAL A 74 -4.55 -14.44 0.64
N GLY A 75 -4.94 -15.21 1.66
CA GLY A 75 -5.95 -16.25 1.53
C GLY A 75 -7.37 -15.71 1.41
N SER A 76 -8.32 -16.58 1.07
CA SER A 76 -9.74 -16.23 1.06
C SER A 76 -10.25 -15.86 2.46
N TYR A 77 -10.89 -14.69 2.54
CA TYR A 77 -11.46 -14.15 3.79
C TYR A 77 -12.72 -14.89 4.24
N TYR A 78 -13.43 -15.55 3.33
CA TYR A 78 -14.73 -16.16 3.58
C TYR A 78 -14.79 -17.63 3.12
N LYS A 79 -13.72 -18.41 3.39
CA LYS A 79 -13.68 -19.84 3.03
C LYS A 79 -14.86 -20.64 3.56
N GLU A 80 -15.40 -20.24 4.71
CA GLU A 80 -16.50 -20.92 5.42
C GLU A 80 -17.83 -20.15 5.31
N GLY A 81 -17.89 -19.10 4.47
CA GLY A 81 -19.03 -18.20 4.34
C GLY A 81 -18.83 -16.85 5.04
N ILE A 82 -19.83 -15.97 4.93
CA ILE A 82 -19.79 -14.64 5.53
C ILE A 82 -20.11 -14.75 7.03
N HIS A 83 -19.16 -14.35 7.88
CA HIS A 83 -19.34 -14.25 9.33
C HIS A 83 -19.41 -12.77 9.75
N PRO A 84 -20.61 -12.24 10.07
CA PRO A 84 -20.74 -10.85 10.51
C PRO A 84 -19.99 -10.59 11.82
N VAL A 85 -19.36 -9.42 11.93
CA VAL A 85 -18.67 -8.98 13.14
C VAL A 85 -19.54 -8.03 13.95
N LYS A 86 -19.47 -8.12 15.28
CA LYS A 86 -20.11 -7.15 16.19
C LYS A 86 -19.24 -5.88 16.23
N ILE A 87 -19.88 -4.72 16.06
CA ILE A 87 -19.20 -3.43 16.16
C ILE A 87 -19.47 -2.82 17.55
N ALA A 88 -18.41 -2.49 18.27
CA ALA A 88 -18.51 -1.73 19.51
C ALA A 88 -18.61 -0.24 19.18
N VAL A 89 -19.54 0.47 19.82
CA VAL A 89 -19.71 1.93 19.71
C VAL A 89 -19.60 2.52 21.11
N GLU A 90 -18.63 3.40 21.30
CA GLU A 90 -18.44 4.17 22.53
C GLU A 90 -19.18 5.52 22.45
N LYS A 91 -19.54 6.08 23.61
CA LYS A 91 -20.30 7.34 23.72
C LYS A 91 -19.44 8.57 23.51
#